data_AF-A0A2S5CZF4-F1
#
_entry.id   AF-A0A2S5CZF4-F1
#
_cell.length_a   1.000
_cell.length_b   1.000
_cell.length_c   1.000
_cell.angle_alpha   90.00
_cell.angle_beta   90.00
_cell.angle_gamma   90.00
#
_symmetry.space_group_name_H-M   'P 1'
#
loop_
_entity.id
_entity.type
_entity.pdbx_description
1 polymer ?
#
loop_
_entity_poly.entity_id
_entity_poly.type
_entity_poly.pdbx_seq_one_letter_code
_entity_poly.pdbx_strand_id
1 'polypeptide(L)'
;MGHCRGSLKTLIDVDTLTKVGTIARKLGITWGGDWVRRIDRPHFEVKANWKMTKGYKLEGQVIVPSNSKMKVQLIVEDKKEEITVANTTWNPGSPAIRTETENFIAQAVKDGIIQSSHLKDLQNGTMTTDSLIGLYITIQQRGNK
;
A
#
# COMPACT_ATOMS: atom_id res chain seq x y z
N MET A 1 2.48 19.99 44.05
CA MET A 1 3.39 18.98 43.48
C MET A 1 2.57 17.97 42.70
N GLY A 2 2.51 18.11 41.38
CA GLY A 2 1.74 17.22 40.51
C GLY A 2 2.48 15.90 40.30
N HIS A 3 1.87 14.80 40.74
CA HIS A 3 2.37 13.46 40.46
C HIS A 3 2.11 13.10 39.00
N CYS A 4 3.16 13.01 38.18
CA CYS A 4 3.12 12.37 36.87
C CYS A 4 2.87 10.87 37.05
N ARG A 5 1.61 10.44 37.11
CA ARG A 5 1.21 9.03 37.00
C ARG A 5 1.08 8.64 35.53
N GLY A 6 2.22 8.41 34.88
CA GLY A 6 2.28 7.69 33.61
C GLY A 6 3.17 6.47 33.80
N SER A 7 2.58 5.29 33.99
CA SER A 7 3.36 4.06 33.95
C SER A 7 4.03 3.95 32.58
N LEU A 8 5.37 3.82 32.52
CA LEU A 8 6.19 3.66 31.30
C LEU A 8 5.74 2.55 30.33
N LYS A 9 4.74 1.74 30.69
CA LYS A 9 4.18 0.65 29.89
C LYS A 9 3.42 1.09 28.63
N THR A 10 3.17 2.39 28.41
CA THR A 10 2.28 2.86 27.33
C THR A 10 2.92 3.75 26.27
N LEU A 11 4.24 4.02 26.32
CA LEU A 11 4.88 4.92 25.35
C LEU A 11 5.30 4.22 24.05
N ILE A 12 5.51 2.91 24.07
CA ILE A 12 6.09 2.17 22.96
C ILE A 12 5.20 0.98 22.63
N ASP A 13 4.67 0.98 21.42
CA ASP A 13 3.88 -0.12 20.88
C ASP A 13 4.79 -1.33 20.57
N VAL A 14 4.71 -2.32 21.46
CA VAL A 14 5.49 -3.56 21.39
C VAL A 14 5.11 -4.42 20.19
N ASP A 15 3.87 -4.35 19.72
CA ASP A 15 3.41 -5.13 18.56
C ASP A 15 4.03 -4.55 17.28
N THR A 16 4.07 -3.22 17.18
CA THR A 16 4.81 -2.54 16.11
C THR A 16 6.29 -2.92 16.13
N LEU A 17 6.95 -2.89 17.28
CA LEU A 17 8.35 -3.31 17.38
C LEU A 17 8.58 -4.77 16.96
N THR A 18 7.64 -5.66 17.27
CA THR A 18 7.72 -7.08 16.90
C THR A 18 7.57 -7.27 15.38
N LYS A 19 6.69 -6.50 14.73
CA LYS A 19 6.55 -6.46 13.28
C LYS A 19 7.83 -5.95 12.61
N VAL A 20 8.37 -4.83 13.09
CA VAL A 20 9.62 -4.24 12.55
C VAL A 20 10.82 -5.16 12.79
N GLY A 21 10.91 -5.80 13.97
CA GLY A 21 11.92 -6.83 14.26
C GLY A 21 11.88 -8.00 13.29
N THR A 22 10.69 -8.44 12.87
CA THR A 22 10.53 -9.48 11.84
C THR A 22 11.07 -9.06 10.49
N ILE A 23 10.87 -7.80 10.10
CA ILE A 23 11.42 -7.22 8.87
C ILE A 23 12.94 -7.10 8.96
N ALA A 24 13.46 -6.60 10.09
CA ALA A 24 14.89 -6.48 10.36
C ALA A 24 15.60 -7.84 10.18
N ARG A 25 15.03 -8.92 10.71
CA ARG A 25 15.54 -10.29 10.50
C ARG A 25 15.62 -10.69 9.04
N LYS A 26 14.58 -10.42 8.23
CA LYS A 26 14.58 -10.70 6.78
C LYS A 26 15.65 -9.91 6.02
N LEU A 27 16.00 -8.73 6.54
CA LEU A 27 17.04 -7.85 6.00
C LEU A 27 18.44 -8.16 6.56
N GLY A 28 18.59 -9.10 7.48
CA GLY A 28 19.88 -9.38 8.13
C GLY A 28 20.35 -8.28 9.08
N ILE A 29 19.42 -7.48 9.62
CA ILE A 29 19.63 -6.47 10.66
C ILE A 29 19.36 -7.13 12.01
N THR A 30 20.27 -6.95 12.97
CA THR A 30 20.10 -7.50 14.33
C THR A 30 19.05 -6.69 15.08
N TRP A 31 18.11 -7.37 15.73
CA TRP A 31 17.09 -6.75 16.57
C TRP A 31 17.36 -7.06 18.05
N GLY A 32 17.41 -6.04 18.91
CA GLY A 32 17.65 -6.21 20.34
C GLY A 32 16.53 -6.93 21.09
N GLY A 33 15.37 -7.11 20.45
CA GLY A 33 14.30 -7.99 20.93
C GLY A 33 14.70 -9.47 20.98
N ASP A 34 15.70 -9.89 20.21
CA ASP A 34 16.20 -11.26 20.17
C ASP A 34 17.28 -11.53 21.25
N TRP A 35 17.71 -10.52 22.01
CA TRP A 35 18.76 -10.66 23.03
C TRP A 35 18.25 -11.39 24.28
N VAL A 36 18.81 -12.56 24.59
CA VAL A 36 18.36 -13.42 25.70
C VAL A 36 18.50 -12.79 27.09
N ARG A 37 19.55 -11.99 27.32
CA ARG A 37 19.88 -11.44 28.66
C ARG A 37 19.56 -9.96 28.84
N ARG A 38 19.38 -9.21 27.76
CA ARG A 38 19.22 -7.74 27.79
C ARG A 38 18.24 -7.30 26.72
N ILE A 39 17.01 -7.82 26.75
CA ILE A 39 16.01 -7.52 25.71
C ILE A 39 15.84 -5.99 25.59
N ASP A 40 16.19 -5.46 24.41
CA ASP A 40 16.07 -4.05 24.05
C ASP A 40 15.30 -3.95 22.73
N ARG A 41 13.97 -4.03 22.81
CA ARG A 41 13.09 -4.10 21.64
C ARG A 41 13.17 -2.87 20.71
N PRO A 42 13.44 -1.65 21.21
CA PRO A 42 13.73 -0.50 20.35
C PRO A 42 15.08 -0.56 19.60
N HIS A 43 16.01 -1.44 19.99
CA HIS A 43 17.36 -1.46 19.43
C HIS A 43 17.48 -2.24 18.11
N PHE A 44 18.17 -1.64 17.15
CA PHE A 44 18.50 -2.25 15.86
C PHE A 44 19.96 -1.97 15.51
N GLU A 45 20.68 -3.00 15.08
CA GLU A 45 22.09 -2.89 14.70
C GLU A 45 22.31 -3.30 13.25
N VAL A 46 22.85 -2.36 12.46
CA VAL A 46 23.20 -2.55 11.05
C VAL A 46 24.72 -2.63 10.94
N LYS A 47 25.23 -3.70 10.31
CA LYS A 47 26.68 -3.86 10.10
C LYS A 47 27.19 -2.84 9.09
N ALA A 48 28.44 -2.39 9.25
CA ALA A 48 29.07 -1.43 8.33
C ALA A 48 29.13 -1.91 6.87
N ASN A 49 29.20 -3.23 6.66
CA ASN A 49 29.21 -3.85 5.33
C ASN A 49 27.82 -4.32 4.86
N TRP A 50 26.76 -3.91 5.55
CA TRP A 50 25.40 -4.31 5.21
C TRP A 50 25.04 -3.84 3.79
N LYS A 51 24.44 -4.74 3.03
CA LYS A 51 23.88 -4.48 1.70
C LYS A 51 22.46 -5.04 1.67
N MET A 52 21.58 -4.35 0.96
CA MET A 52 20.21 -4.82 0.76
C MET A 52 20.22 -6.22 0.15
N THR A 53 19.45 -7.13 0.73
CA THR A 53 19.39 -8.54 0.30
C THR A 53 18.84 -8.63 -1.12
N LYS A 54 19.51 -9.40 -1.99
CA LYS A 54 19.14 -9.54 -3.40
C LYS A 54 17.73 -10.14 -3.50
N GLY A 55 16.82 -9.45 -4.19
CA GLY A 55 15.43 -9.88 -4.35
C GLY A 55 14.47 -9.41 -3.25
N TYR A 56 14.97 -8.75 -2.20
CA TYR A 56 14.09 -8.02 -1.27
C TYR A 56 13.60 -6.75 -1.97
N LYS A 57 12.33 -6.77 -2.40
CA LYS A 57 11.64 -5.57 -2.87
C LYS A 57 11.07 -4.90 -1.63
N LEU A 58 11.48 -3.66 -1.36
CA LEU A 58 10.65 -2.77 -0.57
C LEU A 58 9.27 -2.78 -1.27
N GLU A 59 8.19 -2.99 -0.53
CA GLU A 59 6.84 -2.80 -1.08
C GLU A 59 6.71 -1.29 -1.33
N GLY A 60 7.23 -0.84 -2.48
CA GLY A 60 7.33 0.55 -2.86
C GLY A 60 8.72 1.19 -2.95
N GLN A 61 8.76 2.33 -3.64
CA GLN A 61 9.84 3.30 -3.67
C GLN A 61 9.82 4.10 -2.36
N VAL A 62 10.86 3.91 -1.54
CA VAL A 62 11.08 4.70 -0.31
C VAL A 62 11.85 5.96 -0.69
N ILE A 63 11.23 7.14 -0.54
CA ILE A 63 11.97 8.40 -0.59
C ILE A 63 12.60 8.61 0.79
N VAL A 64 13.92 8.44 0.87
CA VAL A 64 14.69 8.78 2.08
C VAL A 64 14.88 10.30 2.11
N PRO A 65 14.31 11.00 3.10
CA PRO A 65 14.43 12.46 3.18
C PRO A 65 15.88 12.87 3.45
N SER A 66 16.40 13.81 2.66
CA SER A 66 17.76 14.36 2.81
C SER A 66 17.87 15.42 3.90
N ASN A 67 16.74 15.84 4.49
CA ASN A 67 16.70 16.80 5.59
C ASN A 67 15.45 16.60 6.48
N SER A 68 15.48 17.19 7.67
CA SER A 68 14.47 17.05 8.72
C SER A 68 13.07 17.61 8.38
N LYS A 69 12.91 18.36 7.29
CA LYS A 69 11.61 18.89 6.85
C LYS A 69 10.85 17.91 5.96
N MET A 70 11.54 16.92 5.40
CA MET A 70 10.94 15.94 4.51
C MET A 70 10.48 14.71 5.30
N LYS A 71 9.26 14.24 5.03
CA LYS A 71 8.72 13.00 5.63
C LYS A 71 9.05 11.81 4.73
N VAL A 72 9.26 10.64 5.34
CA VAL A 72 9.39 9.37 4.61
C VAL A 72 8.09 9.13 3.84
N GLN A 73 8.21 8.92 2.52
CA GLN A 73 7.10 8.53 1.65
C GLN A 73 7.35 7.10 1.18
N LEU A 74 6.38 6.22 1.40
CA LEU A 74 6.35 4.89 0.83
C LEU A 74 5.44 4.96 -0.40
N ILE A 75 6.03 4.95 -1.59
CA ILE A 75 5.29 4.90 -2.86
C ILE A 75 5.22 3.43 -3.24
N VAL A 76 4.19 2.71 -2.82
CA VAL A 76 4.01 1.31 -3.21
C VAL A 76 3.93 1.25 -4.75
N GLU A 77 4.89 0.59 -5.40
CA GLU A 77 4.70 0.14 -6.78
C GLU A 77 3.82 -1.09 -6.66
N ASP A 78 2.54 -0.88 -6.90
CA ASP A 78 1.49 -1.85 -6.65
C ASP A 78 1.83 -3.22 -7.21
N LYS A 79 1.94 -4.20 -6.30
CA LYS A 79 1.32 -5.49 -6.56
C LYS A 79 -0.11 -5.15 -6.98
N LYS A 80 -0.42 -5.30 -8.28
CA LYS A 80 -1.78 -5.31 -8.86
C LYS A 80 -2.82 -5.11 -7.77
N GLU A 81 -3.05 -3.85 -7.41
CA GLU A 81 -4.04 -3.57 -6.39
C GLU A 81 -5.34 -4.14 -6.95
N GLU A 82 -5.95 -5.00 -6.14
CA GLU A 82 -7.38 -5.24 -6.23
C GLU A 82 -8.01 -3.85 -6.12
N ILE A 83 -8.32 -3.28 -7.29
CA ILE A 83 -8.72 -1.89 -7.45
C ILE A 83 -9.99 -1.71 -6.63
N THR A 84 -9.93 -1.28 -5.38
CA THR A 84 -11.15 -0.97 -4.63
C THR A 84 -11.76 0.30 -5.20
N VAL A 85 -12.48 0.18 -6.33
CA VAL A 85 -13.33 1.24 -6.92
C VAL A 85 -14.42 1.68 -5.93
N ALA A 86 -14.55 0.99 -4.80
CA ALA A 86 -15.45 1.36 -3.72
C ALA A 86 -15.08 2.66 -2.97
N ASN A 87 -13.85 3.18 -3.07
CA ASN A 87 -13.44 4.34 -2.24
C ASN A 87 -12.73 5.50 -2.94
N THR A 88 -12.60 5.47 -4.26
CA THR A 88 -12.20 6.65 -5.06
C THR A 88 -13.45 7.39 -5.51
N THR A 89 -13.66 8.58 -4.96
CA THR A 89 -14.57 9.59 -5.52
C THR A 89 -14.23 9.77 -7.00
N TRP A 90 -15.04 9.16 -7.88
CA TRP A 90 -14.89 9.28 -9.33
C TRP A 90 -14.94 10.77 -9.70
N ASN A 91 -13.80 11.30 -10.15
CA ASN A 91 -13.72 12.64 -10.71
C ASN A 91 -13.46 12.53 -12.22
N PRO A 92 -14.50 12.67 -13.07
CA PRO A 92 -14.35 12.62 -14.52
C PRO A 92 -13.50 13.76 -15.10
N GLY A 93 -13.09 14.74 -14.29
CA GLY A 93 -12.14 15.79 -14.67
C GLY A 93 -10.66 15.39 -14.55
N SER A 94 -10.32 14.24 -13.92
CA SER A 94 -8.93 13.80 -13.75
C SER A 94 -8.46 12.92 -14.93
N PRO A 95 -7.46 13.34 -15.73
CA PRO A 95 -6.99 12.58 -16.89
C PRO A 95 -6.40 11.20 -16.52
N ALA A 96 -5.72 11.11 -15.37
CA ALA A 96 -5.11 9.86 -14.90
C ALA A 96 -6.18 8.81 -14.55
N ILE A 97 -7.18 9.21 -13.75
CA ILE A 97 -8.27 8.32 -13.32
C ILE A 97 -9.12 7.86 -14.51
N ARG A 98 -9.35 8.72 -15.51
CA ARG A 98 -10.03 8.33 -16.75
C ARG A 98 -9.26 7.25 -17.51
N THR A 99 -7.96 7.45 -17.68
CA THR A 99 -7.11 6.52 -18.45
C THR A 99 -7.08 5.15 -17.79
N GLU A 100 -6.95 5.09 -16.47
CA GLU A 100 -6.95 3.83 -15.72
C GLU A 100 -8.29 3.10 -15.80
N THR A 101 -9.41 3.82 -15.63
CA THR A 101 -10.75 3.24 -15.77
C THR A 101 -11.01 2.75 -17.19
N GLU A 102 -10.59 3.50 -18.21
CA GLU A 102 -10.70 3.08 -19.61
C GLU A 102 -9.89 1.81 -19.87
N ASN A 103 -8.67 1.71 -19.35
CA ASN A 103 -7.84 0.51 -19.47
C ASN A 103 -8.45 -0.71 -18.77
N PHE A 104 -9.00 -0.52 -17.55
CA PHE A 104 -9.67 -1.59 -16.80
C PHE A 104 -10.89 -2.13 -17.56
N ILE A 105 -11.75 -1.22 -18.06
CA ILE A 105 -12.94 -1.60 -18.84
C ILE A 105 -12.53 -2.22 -20.17
N ALA A 106 -11.52 -1.70 -20.86
CA ALA A 106 -11.01 -2.27 -22.11
C ALA A 106 -10.50 -3.70 -21.93
N GLN A 107 -9.82 -3.97 -20.82
CA GLN A 107 -9.38 -5.32 -20.47
C GLN A 107 -10.59 -6.24 -20.23
N ALA A 108 -11.59 -5.80 -19.48
CA ALA A 108 -12.81 -6.59 -19.25
C ALA A 108 -13.63 -6.86 -20.53
N VAL A 109 -13.60 -5.94 -21.50
CA VAL A 109 -14.18 -6.14 -22.85
C VAL A 109 -13.37 -7.19 -23.62
N LYS A 110 -12.04 -7.09 -23.59
CA LYS A 110 -11.14 -8.05 -24.24
C LYS A 110 -11.30 -9.46 -23.67
N ASP A 111 -11.55 -9.56 -22.37
CA ASP A 111 -11.79 -10.83 -21.67
C ASP A 111 -13.23 -11.32 -21.81
N GLY A 112 -14.09 -10.58 -22.54
CA GLY A 112 -15.47 -10.96 -22.82
C GLY A 112 -16.42 -10.92 -21.61
N ILE A 113 -16.00 -10.28 -20.52
CA ILE A 113 -16.77 -10.18 -19.27
C ILE A 113 -17.95 -9.22 -19.42
N ILE A 114 -17.75 -8.15 -20.21
CA ILE A 114 -18.71 -7.09 -20.49
C ILE A 114 -18.71 -6.72 -21.98
N GLN A 115 -19.76 -6.02 -22.43
CA GLN A 115 -19.89 -5.55 -23.81
C GLN A 115 -19.06 -4.30 -24.09
N SER A 116 -18.61 -4.14 -25.34
CA SER A 116 -17.84 -2.97 -25.80
C SER A 116 -18.61 -1.65 -25.74
N SER A 117 -19.95 -1.69 -25.65
CA SER A 117 -20.80 -0.51 -25.46
C SER A 117 -20.43 0.26 -24.19
N HIS A 118 -20.12 -0.44 -23.10
CA HIS A 118 -19.73 0.17 -21.83
C HIS A 118 -18.44 1.00 -21.94
N LEU A 119 -17.48 0.57 -22.76
CA LEU A 119 -16.27 1.36 -23.01
C LEU A 119 -16.59 2.63 -23.81
N LYS A 120 -17.49 2.53 -24.79
CA LYS A 120 -17.93 3.69 -25.58
C LYS A 120 -18.69 4.69 -24.72
N ASP A 121 -19.57 4.23 -23.84
CA ASP A 121 -20.33 5.08 -22.92
C ASP A 121 -19.41 5.86 -21.97
N LEU A 122 -18.32 5.21 -21.50
CA LEU A 122 -17.30 5.88 -20.71
C LEU A 122 -16.55 6.96 -21.52
N GLN A 123 -16.08 6.62 -22.72
CA GLN A 123 -15.35 7.55 -23.60
C GLN A 123 -16.20 8.76 -24.01
N ASN A 124 -17.50 8.54 -24.22
CA ASN A 124 -18.47 9.59 -24.53
C ASN A 124 -18.90 10.41 -23.29
N GLY A 125 -18.47 10.02 -22.09
CA GLY A 125 -18.82 10.70 -20.84
C GLY A 125 -20.30 10.57 -20.46
N THR A 126 -21.02 9.58 -21.01
CA THR A 126 -22.44 9.36 -20.75
C THR A 126 -22.69 8.46 -19.53
N MET A 127 -21.63 7.87 -18.99
CA MET A 127 -21.71 6.94 -17.85
C MET A 127 -21.76 7.70 -16.52
N THR A 128 -22.78 7.40 -15.70
CA THR A 128 -22.90 7.96 -14.34
C THR A 128 -21.98 7.23 -13.36
N THR A 129 -21.67 7.86 -12.22
CA THR A 129 -20.89 7.25 -11.14
C THR A 129 -21.51 5.93 -10.66
N ASP A 130 -22.83 5.89 -10.46
CA ASP A 130 -23.52 4.67 -10.02
C ASP A 130 -23.43 3.55 -11.07
N SER A 131 -23.52 3.90 -12.36
CA SER A 131 -23.36 2.93 -13.46
C SER A 131 -21.94 2.34 -13.49
N LEU A 132 -20.92 3.16 -13.25
CA LEU A 132 -19.53 2.73 -13.16
C LEU A 132 -19.29 1.78 -11.98
N ILE A 133 -19.83 2.11 -10.81
CA ILE A 133 -19.72 1.25 -9.61
C ILE A 133 -20.41 -0.10 -9.86
N GLY A 134 -21.63 -0.09 -10.41
CA GLY A 134 -22.34 -1.32 -10.76
C GLY A 134 -21.58 -2.17 -11.78
N LEU A 135 -20.97 -1.53 -12.78
CA LEU A 135 -20.15 -2.20 -13.79
C LEU A 135 -18.88 -2.82 -13.17
N TYR A 136 -18.20 -2.08 -12.29
CA TYR A 136 -17.03 -2.58 -11.57
C TYR A 136 -17.35 -3.85 -10.76
N ILE A 137 -18.43 -3.81 -9.97
CA ILE A 137 -18.89 -4.98 -9.19
C ILE A 137 -19.17 -6.16 -10.12
N THR A 138 -19.83 -5.91 -11.25
CA THR A 138 -20.14 -6.94 -12.25
C THR A 138 -18.88 -7.58 -12.82
N ILE A 139 -17.86 -6.78 -13.15
CA ILE A 139 -16.57 -7.28 -13.68
C ILE A 139 -15.89 -8.18 -12.65
N GLN A 140 -15.82 -7.74 -11.39
CA GLN A 140 -15.20 -8.52 -10.31
C GLN A 140 -15.93 -9.86 -10.06
N GLN A 141 -17.26 -9.84 -10.03
CA GLN A 141 -18.05 -11.05 -9.80
C GLN A 141 -17.92 -12.07 -10.94
N ARG A 142 -17.77 -11.60 -12.19
CA ARG A 142 -17.69 -12.46 -13.36
C ARG A 142 -16.26 -12.91 -13.68
N GLY A 143 -15.27 -12.09 -13.38
CA GLY A 143 -13.85 -12.39 -13.59
C GLY A 143 -13.22 -13.33 -12.56
N ASN A 144 -13.88 -13.54 -11.41
CA ASN A 144 -13.39 -14.42 -10.33
C ASN A 144 -13.99 -15.84 -10.39
N LYS A 145 -14.47 -16.28 -11.57
CA LYS A 145 -14.92 -17.64 -11.87
C LYS A 145 -13.90 -18.33 -12.76
#